data_AF-A0A2Z4Y4S1-F1
#
_entry.id   AF-A0A2Z4Y4S1-F1
#
_cell.length_a   1.000
_cell.length_b   1.000
_cell.length_c   1.000
_cell.angle_alpha   90.00
_cell.angle_beta   90.00
_cell.angle_gamma   90.00
#
_symmetry.space_group_name_H-M   'P 1'
#
loop_
_entity.id
_entity.type
_entity.pdbx_description
1 polymer ?
#
loop_
_entity_poly.entity_id
_entity_poly.type
_entity_poly.pdbx_seq_one_letter_code
_entity_poly.pdbx_strand_id
1 'polypeptide(L)'
;MKHARILGMGSALACVAAMGWAIPFDNSSGGPVTATVGPNPTDDYPSLAAAAAAFSAVTPSIEREWTLLITGDLTETTASYFGNTFGPNGKLIIKPAPATQPVVRFQIPTAPAGIYGDLVIGVTNGNLVNATNDRTSNGNYVIDGSNTPGGTTRDLTFMVPVGTNDPMLRVIRVWGDNHGVVIKNIKVYTYDSSGSSHCIGIAGGNVGGVSKSPNDLVIENCYLHAEPLGSTTGFGVDSSSTANGGMLPGDTMSVTIRGCTIEGKQRGIFLTHDDALIENNDILVTSGTGTTVTYAGIFPFNVLNGNIGTITIRNNRIRMPGTPSTSAAQGAIGIFIDTGTSVANVQIYNNIIKDMTFTSATPQDLLYRPISCAPNSAASTNFLVEHNSINADASPAVSGATGGRAAGISFPTAVTASGSAVIRNNIVVFREADGTAAGIYLASPTNVVSVGNNIVSPRAIGRIGVNDYLLLTDWQLAGYDTAATGGQSVDPALTTPAWDADLHFAYKPIGGLGNVAASTILTDFDGNARPASGAVPGADEPVLNAGVADWALF
;
A
#
# COMPACT_ATOMS: atom_id res chain seq x y z
N MET A 1 77.55 -47.43 7.51
CA MET A 1 76.13 -47.42 7.13
C MET A 1 75.38 -46.65 8.20
N LYS A 2 75.04 -45.39 7.92
CA LYS A 2 73.67 -44.87 7.61
C LYS A 2 72.72 -45.02 8.81
N HIS A 3 72.02 -44.03 9.35
CA HIS A 3 71.93 -42.58 9.22
C HIS A 3 71.03 -42.14 10.40
N ALA A 4 71.31 -40.99 11.01
CA ALA A 4 70.37 -40.28 11.88
C ALA A 4 69.16 -39.75 11.08
N ARG A 5 67.99 -39.61 11.73
CA ARG A 5 66.90 -38.65 11.39
C ARG A 5 65.86 -38.67 12.54
N ILE A 6 65.86 -37.66 13.41
CA ILE A 6 65.17 -36.35 13.31
C ILE A 6 63.67 -36.49 13.60
N LEU A 7 63.29 -36.04 14.79
CA LEU A 7 61.94 -35.65 15.20
C LEU A 7 61.45 -34.55 14.25
N GLY A 8 60.36 -34.81 13.52
CA GLY A 8 59.63 -33.79 12.78
C GLY A 8 58.64 -33.07 13.69
N MET A 9 59.00 -31.86 14.15
CA MET A 9 58.01 -30.89 14.59
C MET A 9 57.24 -30.41 13.36
N GLY A 10 55.99 -30.84 13.24
CA GLY A 10 55.05 -30.28 12.27
C GLY A 10 54.65 -28.88 12.72
N SER A 11 55.21 -27.86 12.08
CA SER A 11 54.73 -26.49 12.16
C SER A 11 53.35 -26.42 11.52
N ALA A 12 52.31 -26.26 12.34
CA ALA A 12 51.02 -25.77 11.88
C ALA A 12 51.21 -24.32 11.41
N LEU A 13 51.29 -24.14 10.09
CA LEU A 13 51.17 -22.83 9.48
C LEU A 13 49.73 -22.37 9.72
N ALA A 14 49.53 -21.55 10.75
CA ALA A 14 48.27 -20.84 10.94
C ALA A 14 48.09 -19.91 9.73
N CYS A 15 47.12 -20.22 8.88
CA CYS A 15 46.53 -19.21 8.01
C CYS A 15 45.87 -18.19 8.93
N VAL A 16 46.60 -17.12 9.27
CA VAL A 16 46.01 -15.93 9.87
C VAL A 16 45.15 -15.33 8.76
N ALA A 17 43.86 -15.66 8.76
CA ALA A 17 42.87 -14.85 8.07
C ALA A 17 43.05 -13.44 8.62
N ALA A 18 43.44 -12.50 7.75
CA ALA A 18 43.49 -11.10 8.11
C ALA A 18 42.06 -10.70 8.49
N MET A 19 41.75 -10.67 9.79
CA MET A 19 40.55 -10.04 10.31
C MET A 19 40.69 -8.56 9.96
N GLY A 20 40.01 -8.12 8.90
CA GLY A 20 39.77 -6.71 8.69
C GLY A 20 39.14 -6.16 9.96
N TRP A 21 39.73 -5.11 10.53
CA TRP A 21 39.10 -4.45 11.67
C TRP A 21 37.87 -3.74 11.13
N ALA A 22 36.69 -4.14 11.60
CA ALA A 22 35.44 -3.46 11.29
C ALA A 22 35.61 -1.95 11.44
N ILE A 23 35.21 -1.17 10.45
CA ILE A 23 35.08 0.28 10.60
C ILE A 23 33.97 0.53 11.64
N PRO A 24 34.32 0.96 12.87
CA PRO A 24 33.31 1.14 13.90
C PRO A 24 32.48 2.36 13.54
N PHE A 25 31.16 2.27 13.72
CA PHE A 25 30.36 3.48 13.79
C PHE A 25 30.91 4.40 14.90
N ASP A 26 30.93 5.69 14.62
CA ASP A 26 31.47 6.69 15.54
C ASP A 26 30.58 7.93 15.62
N ASN A 27 30.88 8.77 16.61
CA ASN A 27 30.19 10.04 16.86
C ASN A 27 30.94 11.25 16.28
N SER A 28 31.88 11.04 15.36
CA SER A 28 32.75 12.11 14.90
C SER A 28 32.12 12.88 13.74
N SER A 29 32.28 14.21 13.74
CA SER A 29 31.81 15.06 12.64
C SER A 29 32.82 14.97 11.49
N GLY A 30 32.36 14.59 10.30
CA GLY A 30 33.22 14.35 9.15
C GLY A 30 32.42 14.12 7.88
N GLY A 31 33.12 13.86 6.77
CA GLY A 31 32.46 13.49 5.52
C GLY A 31 31.74 12.14 5.60
N PRO A 32 30.96 11.76 4.57
CA PRO A 32 30.29 10.47 4.51
C PRO A 32 31.27 9.30 4.68
N VAL A 33 30.86 8.28 5.43
CA VAL A 33 31.62 7.03 5.61
C VAL A 33 30.82 5.87 5.07
N THR A 34 31.53 4.90 4.49
CA THR A 34 30.97 3.64 4.03
C THR A 34 31.48 2.51 4.90
N ALA A 35 30.58 1.64 5.34
CA ALA A 35 30.90 0.35 5.95
C ALA A 35 30.20 -0.76 5.17
N THR A 36 30.75 -1.95 5.25
CA THR A 36 30.32 -3.13 4.49
C THR A 36 29.68 -4.17 5.39
N VAL A 37 28.63 -4.82 4.90
CA VAL A 37 27.94 -5.91 5.60
C VAL A 37 27.86 -7.10 4.66
N GLY A 38 28.41 -8.24 5.07
CA GLY A 38 28.47 -9.39 4.18
C GLY A 38 29.18 -10.61 4.76
N PRO A 39 29.14 -11.73 4.02
CA PRO A 39 29.75 -12.98 4.47
C PRO A 39 31.28 -13.02 4.31
N ASN A 40 31.91 -12.02 3.67
CA ASN A 40 33.35 -12.06 3.44
C ASN A 40 34.11 -11.69 4.73
N PRO A 41 35.25 -12.33 5.01
CA PRO A 41 36.08 -11.97 6.18
C PRO A 41 36.61 -10.53 6.18
N THR A 42 36.52 -9.85 5.04
CA THR A 42 36.94 -8.45 4.86
C THR A 42 35.79 -7.46 5.00
N ASP A 43 34.54 -7.93 5.11
CA ASP A 43 33.40 -7.05 5.38
C ASP A 43 33.48 -6.55 6.83
N ASP A 44 33.05 -5.31 7.08
CA ASP A 44 33.11 -4.68 8.40
C ASP A 44 32.19 -5.37 9.41
N TYR A 45 31.02 -5.81 8.95
CA TYR A 45 30.06 -6.52 9.78
C TYR A 45 29.63 -7.83 9.11
N PRO A 46 29.62 -8.96 9.84
CA PRO A 46 29.20 -10.25 9.27
C PRO A 46 27.69 -10.36 9.05
N SER A 47 26.90 -9.45 9.63
CA SER A 47 25.44 -9.45 9.57
C SER A 47 24.87 -8.05 9.79
N LEU A 48 23.64 -7.81 9.36
CA LEU A 48 22.91 -6.58 9.64
C LEU A 48 22.63 -6.43 11.13
N ALA A 49 22.37 -7.53 11.85
CA ALA A 49 22.17 -7.45 13.30
C ALA A 49 23.43 -6.94 14.02
N ALA A 50 24.62 -7.35 13.57
CA ALA A 50 25.89 -6.85 14.11
C ALA A 50 26.11 -5.36 13.80
N ALA A 51 25.83 -4.94 12.55
CA ALA A 51 25.89 -3.53 12.16
C ALA A 51 24.89 -2.68 12.96
N ALA A 52 23.66 -3.16 13.15
CA ALA A 52 22.61 -2.50 13.90
C ALA A 52 22.98 -2.33 15.38
N ALA A 53 23.55 -3.36 16.01
CA ALA A 53 24.03 -3.28 17.39
C ALA A 53 25.15 -2.26 17.55
N ALA A 54 26.12 -2.22 16.62
CA ALA A 54 27.21 -1.24 16.64
C ALA A 54 26.70 0.18 16.41
N PHE A 55 25.80 0.38 15.44
CA PHE A 55 25.16 1.66 15.15
C PHE A 55 24.39 2.18 16.38
N SER A 56 23.53 1.34 16.97
CA SER A 56 22.68 1.71 18.10
C SER A 56 23.44 1.92 19.42
N ALA A 57 24.72 1.51 19.48
CA ALA A 57 25.59 1.72 20.63
C ALA A 57 26.37 3.05 20.57
N VAL A 58 26.36 3.77 19.45
CA VAL A 58 27.10 5.05 19.34
C VAL A 58 26.47 6.10 20.25
N THR A 59 27.32 6.77 21.02
CA THR A 59 26.95 7.88 21.91
C THR A 59 27.83 9.11 21.65
N PRO A 60 27.31 10.35 21.76
CA PRO A 60 25.91 10.68 22.09
C PRO A 60 24.95 10.58 20.91
N SER A 61 25.45 10.50 19.67
CA SER A 61 24.68 10.55 18.43
C SER A 61 25.54 10.17 17.22
N ILE A 62 24.88 9.92 16.10
CA ILE A 62 25.50 9.78 14.78
C ILE A 62 25.65 11.18 14.16
N GLU A 63 26.88 11.61 13.92
CA GLU A 63 27.22 13.00 13.54
C GLU A 63 27.56 13.18 12.05
N ARG A 64 27.56 12.10 11.27
CA ARG A 64 27.86 12.09 9.84
C ARG A 64 26.97 11.10 9.08
N GLU A 65 26.96 11.20 7.76
CA GLU A 65 26.30 10.21 6.90
C GLU A 65 27.10 8.90 6.91
N TRP A 66 26.39 7.79 7.13
CA TRP A 66 26.89 6.43 7.03
C TRP A 66 26.13 5.69 5.94
N THR A 67 26.86 5.04 5.04
CA THR A 67 26.30 4.08 4.09
C THR A 67 26.74 2.67 4.47
N LEU A 68 25.76 1.80 4.76
CA LEU A 68 25.94 0.36 4.87
C LEU A 68 25.72 -0.29 3.51
N LEU A 69 26.80 -0.83 2.93
CA LEU A 69 26.77 -1.58 1.69
C LEU A 69 26.67 -3.08 1.97
N ILE A 70 25.56 -3.69 1.56
CA ILE A 70 25.38 -5.14 1.65
C ILE A 70 26.11 -5.79 0.47
N THR A 71 27.18 -6.54 0.74
CA THR A 71 28.11 -7.04 -0.29
C THR A 71 27.75 -8.42 -0.83
N GLY A 72 26.83 -9.15 -0.17
CA GLY A 72 26.38 -10.47 -0.59
C GLY A 72 25.15 -10.95 0.18
N ASP A 73 24.73 -12.17 -0.10
CA ASP A 73 23.61 -12.81 0.59
C ASP A 73 23.88 -12.98 2.09
N LEU A 74 22.86 -12.72 2.89
CA LEU A 74 22.89 -12.85 4.36
C LEU A 74 21.81 -13.80 4.84
N THR A 75 22.08 -14.46 5.96
CA THR A 75 21.05 -15.18 6.75
C THR A 75 21.10 -14.65 8.18
N GLU A 76 20.04 -13.96 8.57
CA GLU A 76 19.86 -13.33 9.87
C GLU A 76 19.03 -14.25 10.76
N THR A 77 19.60 -14.64 11.91
CA THR A 77 18.88 -15.35 12.97
C THR A 77 18.49 -14.42 14.12
N THR A 78 18.82 -13.14 14.00
CA THR A 78 18.55 -12.09 14.98
C THR A 78 18.02 -10.86 14.26
N ALA A 79 16.98 -10.23 14.80
CA ALA A 79 16.43 -9.00 14.25
C ALA A 79 17.43 -7.83 14.36
N SER A 80 17.37 -6.92 13.38
CA SER A 80 18.25 -5.76 13.26
C SER A 80 17.54 -4.49 13.73
N TYR A 81 17.94 -3.95 14.87
CA TYR A 81 17.34 -2.74 15.45
C TYR A 81 18.26 -1.52 15.27
N PHE A 82 17.92 -0.67 14.29
CA PHE A 82 18.61 0.58 14.01
C PHE A 82 17.91 1.74 14.73
N GLY A 83 18.47 2.16 15.86
CA GLY A 83 17.99 3.31 16.61
C GLY A 83 19.16 4.12 17.14
N ASN A 84 19.28 5.37 16.70
CA ASN A 84 20.19 6.34 17.31
C ASN A 84 19.61 7.75 17.21
N THR A 85 20.14 8.65 18.02
CA THR A 85 20.02 10.09 17.85
C THR A 85 20.96 10.54 16.74
N PHE A 86 20.58 11.61 16.04
CA PHE A 86 21.38 12.17 14.95
C PHE A 86 21.76 13.61 15.27
N GLY A 87 23.02 13.94 14.99
CA GLY A 87 23.46 15.32 14.86
C GLY A 87 23.04 15.93 13.52
N PRO A 88 23.39 17.20 13.26
CA PRO A 88 22.93 17.96 12.09
C PRO A 88 23.24 17.32 10.72
N ASN A 89 24.30 16.52 10.64
CA ASN A 89 24.73 15.84 9.41
C ASN A 89 24.57 14.32 9.49
N GLY A 90 23.99 13.80 10.57
CA GLY A 90 23.84 12.38 10.81
C GLY A 90 22.86 11.75 9.84
N LYS A 91 23.19 10.59 9.28
CA LYS A 91 22.28 9.84 8.41
C LYS A 91 22.72 8.38 8.29
N LEU A 92 21.78 7.47 8.10
CA LEU A 92 22.03 6.08 7.77
C LEU A 92 21.37 5.72 6.44
N ILE A 93 22.17 5.18 5.52
CA ILE A 93 21.74 4.65 4.23
C ILE A 93 22.06 3.15 4.19
N ILE A 94 21.08 2.30 3.94
CA ILE A 94 21.28 0.87 3.69
C ILE A 94 21.04 0.61 2.21
N LYS A 95 22.02 0.03 1.51
CA LYS A 95 22.01 -0.15 0.05
C LYS A 95 22.83 -1.39 -0.35
N PRO A 96 22.52 -2.06 -1.47
CA PRO A 96 23.40 -3.10 -2.00
C PRO A 96 24.72 -2.51 -2.49
N ALA A 97 25.81 -3.25 -2.34
CA ALA A 97 27.09 -2.85 -2.93
C ALA A 97 26.97 -2.76 -4.47
N PRO A 98 27.74 -1.88 -5.13
CA PRO A 98 27.70 -1.75 -6.59
C PRO A 98 27.85 -3.10 -7.31
N ALA A 99 27.04 -3.30 -8.35
CA ALA A 99 27.00 -4.52 -9.16
C ALA A 99 26.60 -5.82 -8.41
N THR A 100 26.10 -5.73 -7.18
CA THR A 100 25.57 -6.88 -6.44
C THR A 100 24.03 -6.86 -6.41
N GLN A 101 23.42 -8.03 -6.14
CA GLN A 101 21.98 -8.19 -5.92
C GLN A 101 21.70 -9.05 -4.67
N PRO A 102 22.08 -8.58 -3.47
CA PRO A 102 22.06 -9.39 -2.27
C PRO A 102 20.64 -9.73 -1.82
N VAL A 103 20.48 -10.94 -1.30
CA VAL A 103 19.28 -11.42 -0.61
C VAL A 103 19.58 -11.60 0.88
N VAL A 104 18.89 -10.82 1.72
CA VAL A 104 18.90 -10.95 3.17
C VAL A 104 17.72 -11.81 3.59
N ARG A 105 18.02 -12.98 4.17
CA ARG A 105 17.03 -13.96 4.64
C ARG A 105 16.88 -13.86 6.15
N PHE A 106 15.67 -13.61 6.63
CA PHE A 106 15.34 -13.60 8.05
C PHE A 106 14.76 -14.96 8.46
N GLN A 107 15.32 -15.52 9.53
CA GLN A 107 14.89 -16.78 10.14
C GLN A 107 14.91 -16.61 11.65
N ILE A 108 14.10 -15.69 12.17
CA ILE A 108 14.16 -15.33 13.58
C ILE A 108 13.35 -16.34 14.40
N PRO A 109 13.94 -17.02 15.41
CA PRO A 109 13.25 -18.10 16.11
C PRO A 109 12.24 -17.61 17.16
N THR A 110 12.33 -16.36 17.60
CA THR A 110 11.54 -15.82 18.72
C THR A 110 11.24 -14.34 18.54
N ALA A 111 9.97 -13.96 18.70
CA ALA A 111 9.56 -12.56 18.76
C ALA A 111 10.06 -11.91 20.06
N PRO A 112 10.38 -10.60 20.03
CA PRO A 112 10.81 -9.91 21.23
C PRO A 112 9.58 -9.53 22.08
N ALA A 113 9.78 -8.84 23.21
CA ALA A 113 8.67 -8.35 24.02
C ALA A 113 8.06 -7.03 23.49
N GLY A 114 8.84 -6.22 22.76
CA GLY A 114 8.47 -4.89 22.27
C GLY A 114 8.07 -4.89 20.81
N ILE A 115 8.81 -4.16 19.97
CA ILE A 115 8.46 -3.94 18.55
C ILE A 115 8.86 -5.15 17.70
N TYR A 116 7.87 -5.71 17.00
CA TYR A 116 8.06 -6.89 16.15
C TYR A 116 8.38 -6.45 14.72
N GLY A 117 9.56 -6.82 14.26
CA GLY A 117 10.02 -6.67 12.88
C GLY A 117 11.42 -7.25 12.70
N ASP A 118 11.74 -7.72 11.50
CA ASP A 118 13.06 -8.30 11.21
C ASP A 118 14.16 -7.23 11.09
N LEU A 119 13.85 -6.14 10.38
CA LEU A 119 14.62 -4.91 10.33
C LEU A 119 13.75 -3.77 10.88
N VAL A 120 14.16 -3.19 12.01
CA VAL A 120 13.41 -2.17 12.72
C VAL A 120 14.18 -0.87 12.79
N ILE A 121 13.51 0.23 12.41
CA ILE A 121 14.01 1.60 12.53
C ILE A 121 13.32 2.28 13.72
N GLY A 122 14.09 2.98 14.56
CA GLY A 122 13.57 3.87 15.60
C GLY A 122 13.68 3.36 17.03
N VAL A 123 14.20 2.15 17.24
CA VAL A 123 14.52 1.62 18.57
C VAL A 123 15.90 0.96 18.58
N THR A 124 16.57 0.97 19.73
CA THR A 124 17.92 0.38 19.87
C THR A 124 17.92 -1.14 20.06
N ASN A 125 16.76 -1.73 20.38
CA ASN A 125 16.58 -3.17 20.61
C ASN A 125 15.10 -3.56 20.60
N GLY A 126 14.81 -4.86 20.68
CA GLY A 126 13.45 -5.40 20.72
C GLY A 126 12.75 -5.35 22.08
N ASN A 127 13.34 -4.81 23.14
CA ASN A 127 12.66 -4.74 24.45
C ASN A 127 11.43 -3.82 24.38
N LEU A 128 10.54 -3.92 25.38
CA LEU A 128 9.42 -2.98 25.54
C LEU A 128 9.91 -1.54 25.42
N VAL A 129 9.23 -0.75 24.60
CA VAL A 129 9.69 0.60 24.27
C VAL A 129 9.50 1.51 25.47
N ASN A 130 10.57 2.22 25.81
CA ASN A 130 10.63 3.20 26.87
C ASN A 130 11.64 4.30 26.51
N ALA A 131 11.78 5.32 27.35
CA ALA A 131 12.66 6.47 27.08
C ALA A 131 14.14 6.10 26.82
N THR A 132 14.60 4.93 27.28
CA THR A 132 16.00 4.51 27.12
C THR A 132 16.30 3.86 25.77
N ASN A 133 15.30 3.28 25.09
CA ASN A 133 15.47 2.62 23.79
C ASN A 133 14.68 3.26 22.64
N ASP A 134 13.75 4.18 22.92
CA ASP A 134 13.09 5.04 21.92
C ASP A 134 14.10 6.02 21.31
N ARG A 135 14.19 6.06 19.98
CA ARG A 135 15.13 6.93 19.26
C ARG A 135 14.40 7.63 18.12
N THR A 136 14.35 8.95 18.22
CA THR A 136 13.67 9.81 17.27
C THR A 136 14.63 10.27 16.18
N SER A 137 14.10 10.52 14.98
CA SER A 137 14.87 11.06 13.84
C SER A 137 13.97 11.84 12.88
N ASN A 138 14.58 12.65 12.01
CA ASN A 138 13.87 13.44 11.01
C ASN A 138 14.65 13.47 9.69
N GLY A 139 14.30 12.58 8.77
CA GLY A 139 14.92 12.45 7.45
C GLY A 139 16.26 11.69 7.44
N ASN A 140 16.60 11.02 8.54
CA ASN A 140 17.95 10.45 8.73
C ASN A 140 18.08 8.97 8.34
N TYR A 141 17.01 8.27 7.99
CA TYR A 141 17.07 6.87 7.55
C TYR A 141 16.63 6.70 6.10
N VAL A 142 17.45 5.97 5.33
CA VAL A 142 17.15 5.59 3.94
C VAL A 142 17.48 4.12 3.73
N ILE A 143 16.53 3.36 3.21
CA ILE A 143 16.77 2.04 2.60
C ILE A 143 16.57 2.23 1.10
N ASP A 144 17.63 2.02 0.31
CA ASP A 144 17.60 2.18 -1.14
C ASP A 144 18.22 0.97 -1.81
N GLY A 145 17.39 0.13 -2.42
CA GLY A 145 17.85 -1.10 -3.06
C GLY A 145 18.43 -0.93 -4.46
N SER A 146 18.65 0.29 -4.94
CA SER A 146 19.34 0.51 -6.22
C SER A 146 20.86 0.34 -6.08
N ASN A 147 21.47 -0.42 -6.98
CA ASN A 147 22.94 -0.59 -7.02
C ASN A 147 23.67 0.51 -7.81
N THR A 148 22.95 1.55 -8.25
CA THR A 148 23.50 2.72 -8.95
C THR A 148 23.09 4.03 -8.26
N PRO A 149 23.96 5.07 -8.24
CA PRO A 149 23.59 6.37 -7.69
C PRO A 149 22.39 6.97 -8.42
N GLY A 150 21.32 7.28 -7.68
CA GLY A 150 20.06 7.80 -8.25
C GLY A 150 19.28 6.78 -9.10
N GLY A 151 19.66 5.51 -9.09
CA GLY A 151 18.97 4.47 -9.83
C GLY A 151 17.59 4.11 -9.30
N THR A 152 16.83 3.38 -10.12
CA THR A 152 15.48 2.86 -9.82
C THR A 152 15.42 1.33 -9.84
N THR A 153 16.57 0.67 -9.91
CA THR A 153 16.68 -0.80 -9.93
C THR A 153 16.36 -1.40 -8.57
N ARG A 154 15.75 -2.59 -8.54
CA ARG A 154 15.37 -3.31 -7.31
C ARG A 154 16.36 -4.44 -6.99
N ASP A 155 17.60 -4.08 -6.65
CA ASP A 155 18.72 -5.02 -6.52
C ASP A 155 18.88 -5.61 -5.11
N LEU A 156 18.28 -5.00 -4.08
CA LEU A 156 18.29 -5.54 -2.72
C LEU A 156 16.96 -6.22 -2.39
N THR A 157 17.08 -7.44 -1.87
CA THR A 157 15.93 -8.23 -1.41
C THR A 157 16.02 -8.49 0.09
N PHE A 158 14.94 -8.21 0.80
CA PHE A 158 14.70 -8.66 2.17
C PHE A 158 13.63 -9.75 2.15
N MET A 159 13.83 -10.86 2.84
CA MET A 159 12.81 -11.92 2.83
C MET A 159 12.74 -12.80 4.06
N VAL A 160 11.53 -13.29 4.34
CA VAL A 160 11.30 -14.50 5.14
C VAL A 160 11.17 -15.69 4.18
N PRO A 161 12.07 -16.70 4.23
CA PRO A 161 12.05 -17.83 3.31
C PRO A 161 10.84 -18.76 3.50
N VAL A 162 10.45 -19.43 2.42
CA VAL A 162 9.45 -20.50 2.43
C VAL A 162 9.79 -21.56 3.48
N GLY A 163 8.80 -21.98 4.27
CA GLY A 163 8.96 -22.99 5.32
C GLY A 163 9.61 -22.48 6.60
N THR A 164 9.89 -21.18 6.70
CA THR A 164 10.34 -20.53 7.92
C THR A 164 9.13 -20.12 8.76
N ASN A 165 9.18 -20.33 10.07
CA ASN A 165 8.25 -19.71 11.02
C ASN A 165 8.94 -18.47 11.58
N ASP A 166 8.53 -17.29 11.10
CA ASP A 166 9.07 -16.02 11.57
C ASP A 166 8.01 -15.26 12.40
N PRO A 167 8.17 -15.18 13.73
CA PRO A 167 7.19 -14.57 14.60
C PRO A 167 7.27 -13.02 14.60
N MET A 168 8.15 -12.39 13.81
CA MET A 168 8.29 -10.93 13.74
C MET A 168 7.13 -10.22 13.04
N LEU A 169 6.31 -10.96 12.30
CA LEU A 169 5.14 -10.48 11.54
C LEU A 169 5.44 -9.46 10.43
N ARG A 170 6.52 -8.67 10.49
CA ARG A 170 6.89 -7.64 9.52
C ARG A 170 8.36 -7.74 9.15
N VAL A 171 8.66 -7.75 7.85
CA VAL A 171 10.06 -7.79 7.40
C VAL A 171 10.77 -6.47 7.70
N ILE A 172 10.13 -5.35 7.39
CA ILE A 172 10.64 -4.02 7.72
C ILE A 172 9.62 -3.30 8.59
N ARG A 173 10.07 -2.66 9.68
CA ARG A 173 9.20 -1.85 10.54
C ARG A 173 9.81 -0.51 10.90
N VAL A 174 9.00 0.55 10.76
CA VAL A 174 9.35 1.91 11.22
C VAL A 174 8.53 2.23 12.46
N TRP A 175 9.21 2.58 13.55
CA TRP A 175 8.59 2.88 14.84
C TRP A 175 8.75 4.37 15.22
N GLY A 176 7.71 4.92 15.84
CA GLY A 176 7.77 6.14 16.65
C GLY A 176 8.13 7.41 15.88
N ASP A 177 8.67 8.43 16.56
CA ASP A 177 8.96 9.76 15.96
C ASP A 177 10.19 9.72 15.03
N ASN A 178 10.11 8.87 14.00
CA ASN A 178 11.09 8.73 12.95
C ASN A 178 10.43 9.24 11.67
N HIS A 179 10.56 10.55 11.47
CA HIS A 179 9.94 11.23 10.35
C HIS A 179 10.84 11.19 9.11
N GLY A 180 10.28 11.34 7.92
CA GLY A 180 11.05 11.45 6.67
C GLY A 180 11.86 10.21 6.30
N VAL A 181 11.52 9.03 6.85
CA VAL A 181 12.18 7.77 6.49
C VAL A 181 11.85 7.45 5.02
N VAL A 182 12.83 6.96 4.27
CA VAL A 182 12.64 6.58 2.87
C VAL A 182 12.97 5.10 2.68
N ILE A 183 12.02 4.34 2.17
CA ILE A 183 12.20 2.94 1.77
C ILE A 183 11.88 2.85 0.29
N LYS A 184 12.89 2.62 -0.54
CA LYS A 184 12.71 2.62 -1.98
C LYS A 184 13.52 1.57 -2.70
N ASN A 185 13.08 1.26 -3.92
CA ASN A 185 13.84 0.44 -4.87
C ASN A 185 14.23 -0.94 -4.29
N ILE A 186 13.42 -1.55 -3.43
CA ILE A 186 13.71 -2.87 -2.85
C ILE A 186 12.69 -3.91 -3.29
N LYS A 187 13.05 -5.18 -3.08
CA LYS A 187 12.09 -6.29 -3.05
C LYS A 187 11.92 -6.76 -1.61
N VAL A 188 10.69 -7.01 -1.21
CA VAL A 188 10.35 -7.64 0.06
C VAL A 188 9.47 -8.84 -0.20
N TYR A 189 9.89 -10.00 0.27
CA TYR A 189 9.11 -11.23 0.18
C TYR A 189 8.85 -11.77 1.58
N THR A 190 7.63 -12.22 1.85
CA THR A 190 7.38 -13.02 3.04
C THR A 190 6.49 -14.21 2.75
N TYR A 191 6.99 -15.37 3.20
CA TYR A 191 6.37 -16.69 3.03
C TYR A 191 6.23 -17.42 4.38
N ASP A 192 6.02 -16.66 5.46
CA ASP A 192 5.90 -17.21 6.81
C ASP A 192 4.91 -18.40 6.89
N SER A 193 5.33 -19.46 7.57
CA SER A 193 4.66 -20.76 7.59
C SER A 193 3.65 -20.94 8.72
N SER A 194 3.52 -20.00 9.66
CA SER A 194 2.56 -20.15 10.77
C SER A 194 1.93 -18.87 11.33
N GLY A 195 2.34 -17.68 10.87
CA GLY A 195 1.82 -16.41 11.32
C GLY A 195 1.33 -15.50 10.20
N SER A 196 0.69 -14.39 10.59
CA SER A 196 0.47 -13.27 9.67
C SER A 196 1.82 -12.67 9.29
N SER A 197 2.01 -12.31 8.03
CA SER A 197 3.26 -11.66 7.64
C SER A 197 3.07 -10.55 6.63
N HIS A 198 3.72 -9.43 6.90
CA HIS A 198 3.57 -8.19 6.15
C HIS A 198 4.95 -7.71 5.67
N CYS A 199 5.02 -7.05 4.52
CA CYS A 199 6.30 -6.61 4.00
C CYS A 199 6.83 -5.39 4.77
N ILE A 200 6.06 -4.31 4.85
CA ILE A 200 6.47 -3.06 5.52
C ILE A 200 5.39 -2.62 6.51
N GLY A 201 5.79 -2.45 7.78
CA GLY A 201 4.93 -1.98 8.86
C GLY A 201 5.28 -0.57 9.34
N ILE A 202 4.27 0.27 9.53
CA ILE A 202 4.37 1.62 10.13
C ILE A 202 3.77 1.53 11.53
N ALA A 203 4.46 2.05 12.53
CA ALA A 203 4.07 1.80 13.91
C ALA A 203 4.16 3.05 14.78
N GLY A 204 3.00 3.47 15.28
CA GLY A 204 2.85 4.44 16.34
C GLY A 204 2.41 3.81 17.66
N GLY A 205 2.46 4.59 18.72
CA GLY A 205 1.99 4.20 20.05
C GLY A 205 2.29 5.28 21.08
N ASN A 206 2.63 4.88 22.30
CA ASN A 206 2.89 5.79 23.41
C ASN A 206 4.14 5.39 24.21
N VAL A 207 4.92 6.38 24.63
CA VAL A 207 6.04 6.22 25.56
C VAL A 207 5.92 7.28 26.65
N GLY A 208 5.72 6.86 27.91
CA GLY A 208 5.70 7.78 29.05
C GLY A 208 4.59 8.84 29.01
N GLY A 209 3.45 8.55 28.37
CA GLY A 209 2.36 9.50 28.21
C GLY A 209 2.53 10.44 27.01
N VAL A 210 3.54 10.23 26.16
CA VAL A 210 3.75 10.97 24.91
C VAL A 210 3.52 10.05 23.73
N SER A 211 2.69 10.50 22.79
CA SER A 211 2.44 9.77 21.54
C SER A 211 3.69 9.71 20.69
N LYS A 212 3.81 8.63 19.92
CA LYS A 212 4.94 8.36 19.03
C LYS A 212 4.39 8.04 17.66
N SER A 213 4.74 8.83 16.63
CA SER A 213 4.14 8.66 15.30
C SER A 213 5.13 8.92 14.15
N PRO A 214 5.37 7.94 13.27
CA PRO A 214 6.10 8.18 12.03
C PRO A 214 5.32 9.15 11.14
N ASN A 215 5.99 10.15 10.58
CA ASN A 215 5.40 11.10 9.64
C ASN A 215 6.32 11.27 8.44
N ASP A 216 5.76 11.65 7.30
CA ASP A 216 6.45 11.90 6.04
C ASP A 216 7.25 10.67 5.56
N LEU A 217 6.77 9.47 5.88
CA LEU A 217 7.37 8.22 5.40
C LEU A 217 7.14 8.09 3.89
N VAL A 218 8.17 7.68 3.15
CA VAL A 218 8.06 7.40 1.72
C VAL A 218 8.38 5.94 1.45
N ILE A 219 7.42 5.23 0.84
CA ILE A 219 7.58 3.89 0.28
C ILE A 219 7.45 4.01 -1.24
N GLU A 220 8.55 3.81 -1.97
CA GLU A 220 8.60 4.13 -3.39
C GLU A 220 9.26 3.05 -4.25
N ASN A 221 8.63 2.71 -5.37
CA ASN A 221 9.20 1.81 -6.37
C ASN A 221 9.68 0.47 -5.76
N CYS A 222 8.88 -0.10 -4.85
CA CYS A 222 9.15 -1.38 -4.22
C CYS A 222 8.37 -2.51 -4.89
N TYR A 223 8.89 -3.74 -4.83
CA TYR A 223 8.13 -4.95 -5.06
C TYR A 223 7.83 -5.60 -3.71
N LEU A 224 6.56 -5.66 -3.31
CA LEU A 224 6.12 -6.19 -2.02
C LEU A 224 5.27 -7.43 -2.25
N HIS A 225 5.72 -8.58 -1.77
CA HIS A 225 5.02 -9.85 -1.92
C HIS A 225 4.78 -10.51 -0.57
N ALA A 226 3.55 -10.45 -0.09
CA ALA A 226 3.14 -10.95 1.23
C ALA A 226 2.17 -12.13 1.08
N GLU A 227 2.74 -13.33 0.96
CA GLU A 227 2.03 -14.59 0.77
C GLU A 227 2.45 -15.63 1.83
N PRO A 228 2.15 -15.38 3.12
CA PRO A 228 2.46 -16.34 4.18
C PRO A 228 1.70 -17.65 3.92
N LEU A 229 2.40 -18.78 3.93
CA LEU A 229 1.81 -20.08 3.61
C LEU A 229 0.87 -20.59 4.71
N GLY A 230 1.19 -20.28 5.97
CA GLY A 230 0.44 -20.79 7.13
C GLY A 230 -0.71 -19.92 7.61
N SER A 231 -0.90 -18.74 7.03
CA SER A 231 -1.88 -17.75 7.50
C SER A 231 -2.83 -17.29 6.41
N THR A 232 -3.99 -16.81 6.84
CA THR A 232 -4.97 -16.14 5.98
C THR A 232 -4.59 -14.68 5.71
N THR A 233 -3.63 -14.13 6.45
CA THR A 233 -3.37 -12.69 6.56
C THR A 233 -1.98 -12.37 6.05
N GLY A 234 -1.91 -11.66 4.92
CA GLY A 234 -0.66 -11.12 4.37
C GLY A 234 -0.89 -9.75 3.76
N PHE A 235 -0.06 -8.77 4.15
CA PHE A 235 -0.20 -7.37 3.76
C PHE A 235 1.07 -6.82 3.08
N GLY A 236 0.93 -6.09 1.99
CA GLY A 236 2.05 -5.37 1.40
C GLY A 236 2.56 -4.26 2.31
N VAL A 237 1.67 -3.33 2.67
CA VAL A 237 1.95 -2.30 3.67
C VAL A 237 0.88 -2.33 4.75
N ASP A 238 1.30 -2.25 6.00
CA ASP A 238 0.39 -2.11 7.14
C ASP A 238 0.80 -0.96 8.06
N SER A 239 -0.16 -0.38 8.77
CA SER A 239 0.13 0.49 9.90
C SER A 239 -0.62 0.09 11.16
N SER A 240 -0.11 0.53 12.31
CA SER A 240 -0.69 0.29 13.63
C SER A 240 -0.43 1.48 14.54
N SER A 241 -1.49 2.02 15.14
CA SER A 241 -1.42 3.07 16.17
C SER A 241 -1.32 2.52 17.61
N THR A 242 -1.18 1.20 17.76
CA THR A 242 -1.23 0.50 19.06
C THR A 242 -0.01 -0.39 19.31
N ALA A 243 1.08 -0.18 18.57
CA ALA A 243 2.21 -1.09 18.58
C ALA A 243 3.03 -1.07 19.89
N ASN A 244 2.94 0.00 20.69
CA ASN A 244 3.40 0.04 22.08
C ASN A 244 2.46 0.93 22.89
N GLY A 245 1.32 0.37 23.32
CA GLY A 245 0.19 1.17 23.79
C GLY A 245 -0.45 1.99 22.67
N GLY A 246 -1.60 2.61 22.93
CA GLY A 246 -2.30 3.43 21.93
C GLY A 246 -1.72 4.84 21.83
N MET A 247 -1.62 5.35 20.59
CA MET A 247 -1.41 6.79 20.33
C MET A 247 -2.45 7.64 21.05
N LEU A 248 -2.09 8.88 21.39
CA LEU A 248 -3.02 9.80 22.03
C LEU A 248 -4.07 10.32 21.03
N PRO A 249 -5.28 10.68 21.50
CA PRO A 249 -6.31 11.26 20.63
C PRO A 249 -5.82 12.49 19.86
N GLY A 250 -5.96 12.45 18.54
CA GLY A 250 -5.67 13.57 17.65
C GLY A 250 -4.32 13.48 16.94
N ASP A 251 -3.45 12.57 17.36
CA ASP A 251 -2.18 12.36 16.67
C ASP A 251 -2.35 11.51 15.42
N THR A 252 -1.57 11.83 14.40
CA THR A 252 -1.57 11.16 13.10
C THR A 252 -0.18 10.65 12.76
N MET A 253 -0.16 9.64 11.91
CA MET A 253 0.99 9.25 11.12
C MET A 253 0.80 9.82 9.70
N SER A 254 1.87 9.84 8.89
CA SER A 254 1.72 10.17 7.47
C SER A 254 2.66 9.39 6.57
N VAL A 255 2.16 9.00 5.40
CA VAL A 255 2.87 8.15 4.45
C VAL A 255 2.52 8.46 3.00
N THR A 256 3.53 8.41 2.14
CA THR A 256 3.38 8.31 0.68
C THR A 256 3.78 6.91 0.22
N ILE A 257 2.86 6.21 -0.46
CA ILE A 257 3.09 4.90 -1.07
C ILE A 257 2.93 5.05 -2.58
N ARG A 258 4.03 4.95 -3.34
CA ARG A 258 3.98 5.23 -4.78
C ARG A 258 4.82 4.32 -5.66
N GLY A 259 4.35 4.10 -6.89
CA GLY A 259 5.10 3.35 -7.91
C GLY A 259 5.40 1.90 -7.52
N CYS A 260 4.71 1.34 -6.52
CA CYS A 260 4.98 0.00 -6.01
C CYS A 260 4.19 -1.05 -6.77
N THR A 261 4.77 -2.25 -6.86
CA THR A 261 4.04 -3.46 -7.22
C THR A 261 3.77 -4.21 -5.92
N ILE A 262 2.50 -4.43 -5.59
CA ILE A 262 2.08 -4.99 -4.31
C ILE A 262 1.22 -6.23 -4.55
N GLU A 263 1.70 -7.36 -4.06
CA GLU A 263 0.99 -8.63 -4.05
C GLU A 263 0.71 -9.01 -2.60
N GLY A 264 -0.56 -8.94 -2.20
CA GLY A 264 -0.98 -9.23 -0.83
C GLY A 264 -1.94 -10.40 -0.79
N LYS A 265 -1.73 -11.31 0.17
CA LYS A 265 -2.63 -12.45 0.38
C LYS A 265 -4.04 -12.04 0.81
N GLN A 266 -4.14 -11.03 1.69
CA GLN A 266 -5.43 -10.50 2.16
C GLN A 266 -5.63 -9.03 1.81
N ARG A 267 -4.58 -8.21 1.97
CA ARG A 267 -4.66 -6.78 1.66
C ARG A 267 -3.40 -6.31 0.94
N GLY A 268 -3.56 -5.41 -0.02
CA GLY A 268 -2.41 -4.71 -0.58
C GLY A 268 -1.86 -3.72 0.44
N ILE A 269 -2.71 -2.76 0.82
CA ILE A 269 -2.38 -1.69 1.76
C ILE A 269 -3.46 -1.63 2.85
N PHE A 270 -3.05 -1.63 4.11
CA PHE A 270 -3.91 -1.43 5.27
C PHE A 270 -3.37 -0.29 6.15
N LEU A 271 -4.13 0.79 6.29
CA LEU A 271 -3.69 1.96 7.05
C LEU A 271 -4.63 2.25 8.21
N THR A 272 -4.06 2.77 9.31
CA THR A 272 -4.74 3.17 10.54
C THR A 272 -4.08 4.42 11.08
N HIS A 273 -4.86 5.48 11.25
CA HIS A 273 -4.42 6.79 11.72
C HIS A 273 -3.41 7.50 10.81
N ASP A 274 -3.47 7.25 9.49
CA ASP A 274 -2.54 7.85 8.52
C ASP A 274 -3.18 8.97 7.67
N ASP A 275 -2.44 10.06 7.50
CA ASP A 275 -2.53 10.95 6.33
C ASP A 275 -1.78 10.32 5.18
N ALA A 276 -2.46 10.05 4.07
CA ALA A 276 -1.94 9.13 3.07
C ALA A 276 -2.05 9.65 1.64
N LEU A 277 -0.95 9.57 0.89
CA LEU A 277 -0.94 9.62 -0.56
C LEU A 277 -0.59 8.24 -1.11
N ILE A 278 -1.54 7.61 -1.81
CA ILE A 278 -1.37 6.28 -2.40
C ILE A 278 -1.53 6.43 -3.91
N GLU A 279 -0.42 6.36 -4.65
CA GLU A 279 -0.44 6.67 -6.08
C GLU A 279 0.39 5.78 -7.00
N ASN A 280 -0.06 5.57 -8.23
CA ASN A 280 0.71 4.87 -9.27
C ASN A 280 1.14 3.45 -8.84
N ASN A 281 0.35 2.76 -8.01
CA ASN A 281 0.66 1.39 -7.58
C ASN A 281 -0.11 0.36 -8.43
N ASP A 282 0.53 -0.78 -8.72
CA ASP A 282 -0.14 -1.99 -9.21
C ASP A 282 -0.34 -2.94 -8.04
N ILE A 283 -1.60 -3.18 -7.68
CA ILE A 283 -2.01 -3.93 -6.51
C ILE A 283 -2.78 -5.16 -6.95
N LEU A 284 -2.25 -6.32 -6.58
CA LEU A 284 -2.89 -7.61 -6.73
C LEU A 284 -3.19 -8.18 -5.35
N VAL A 285 -4.46 -8.45 -5.08
CA VAL A 285 -4.87 -9.25 -3.91
C VAL A 285 -5.29 -10.61 -4.40
N THR A 286 -4.50 -11.62 -4.08
CA THR A 286 -4.65 -12.98 -4.62
C THR A 286 -4.46 -14.03 -3.53
N SER A 287 -4.73 -15.29 -3.86
CA SER A 287 -4.31 -16.48 -3.08
C SER A 287 -4.72 -16.51 -1.60
N GLY A 288 -5.74 -15.74 -1.23
CA GLY A 288 -6.33 -15.79 0.10
C GLY A 288 -6.75 -17.20 0.49
N THR A 289 -6.61 -17.56 1.76
CA THR A 289 -7.09 -18.85 2.30
C THR A 289 -8.23 -18.69 3.32
N GLY A 290 -8.54 -17.46 3.73
CA GLY A 290 -9.57 -17.16 4.74
C GLY A 290 -10.96 -17.03 4.13
N THR A 291 -11.88 -17.91 4.49
CA THR A 291 -13.26 -17.90 3.96
C THR A 291 -14.20 -16.94 4.70
N THR A 292 -13.76 -16.41 5.85
CA THR A 292 -14.58 -15.57 6.74
C THR A 292 -13.99 -14.17 6.94
N VAL A 293 -13.28 -13.66 5.93
CA VAL A 293 -12.60 -12.36 5.99
C VAL A 293 -12.91 -11.51 4.78
N THR A 294 -12.76 -10.19 4.95
CA THR A 294 -12.79 -9.22 3.87
C THR A 294 -11.38 -9.03 3.31
N TYR A 295 -11.29 -9.18 2.00
CA TYR A 295 -10.13 -8.91 1.16
C TYR A 295 -10.23 -7.48 0.66
N ALA A 296 -9.11 -6.75 0.64
CA ALA A 296 -9.11 -5.38 0.15
C ALA A 296 -7.83 -4.97 -0.57
N GLY A 297 -7.93 -4.31 -1.73
CA GLY A 297 -6.77 -3.72 -2.39
C GLY A 297 -6.12 -2.65 -1.51
N ILE A 298 -6.90 -1.62 -1.20
CA ILE A 298 -6.52 -0.51 -0.32
C ILE A 298 -7.58 -0.35 0.76
N PHE A 299 -7.18 -0.45 2.03
CA PHE A 299 -8.08 -0.34 3.17
C PHE A 299 -7.53 0.63 4.23
N PRO A 300 -7.91 1.91 4.16
CA PRO A 300 -7.79 2.83 5.26
C PRO A 300 -8.89 2.59 6.30
N PHE A 301 -8.49 2.22 7.51
CA PHE A 301 -9.29 2.15 8.73
C PHE A 301 -8.83 3.28 9.67
N ASN A 302 -9.00 4.52 9.21
CA ASN A 302 -8.32 5.68 9.79
C ASN A 302 -9.19 6.41 10.82
N VAL A 303 -9.08 6.03 12.09
CA VAL A 303 -9.77 6.74 13.18
C VAL A 303 -8.97 7.97 13.61
N LEU A 304 -9.04 9.08 12.86
CA LEU A 304 -8.45 10.35 13.31
C LEU A 304 -9.44 11.12 14.18
N ASN A 305 -9.19 11.13 15.49
CA ASN A 305 -9.93 11.97 16.42
C ASN A 305 -9.76 13.45 16.00
N GLY A 306 -10.88 14.15 15.80
CA GLY A 306 -10.89 15.54 15.35
C GLY A 306 -11.19 15.74 13.85
N ASN A 307 -11.37 14.67 13.07
CA ASN A 307 -11.73 14.76 11.64
C ASN A 307 -10.73 15.61 10.84
N ILE A 308 -9.44 15.40 11.11
CA ILE A 308 -8.33 16.06 10.43
C ILE A 308 -7.78 15.16 9.32
N GLY A 309 -6.92 15.71 8.48
CA GLY A 309 -6.15 14.90 7.54
C GLY A 309 -6.78 14.68 6.16
N THR A 310 -6.02 14.05 5.27
CA THR A 310 -6.44 13.76 3.89
C THR A 310 -5.91 12.41 3.43
N ILE A 311 -6.81 11.63 2.84
CA ILE A 311 -6.47 10.38 2.14
C ILE A 311 -6.68 10.61 0.66
N THR A 312 -5.61 10.51 -0.12
CA THR A 312 -5.65 10.60 -1.58
C THR A 312 -5.21 9.27 -2.19
N ILE A 313 -6.10 8.66 -2.96
CA ILE A 313 -5.89 7.39 -3.65
C ILE A 313 -6.05 7.64 -5.14
N ARG A 314 -4.96 7.65 -5.90
CA ARG A 314 -5.01 8.00 -7.33
C ARG A 314 -4.13 7.18 -8.24
N ASN A 315 -4.51 7.02 -9.50
CA ASN A 315 -3.69 6.35 -10.50
C ASN A 315 -3.27 4.92 -10.08
N ASN A 316 -4.04 4.23 -9.23
CA ASN A 316 -3.71 2.86 -8.85
C ASN A 316 -4.47 1.88 -9.75
N ARG A 317 -3.81 0.76 -10.07
CA ARG A 317 -4.43 -0.40 -10.69
C ARG A 317 -4.66 -1.47 -9.62
N ILE A 318 -5.90 -1.92 -9.46
CA ILE A 318 -6.27 -2.89 -8.42
C ILE A 318 -6.95 -4.09 -9.06
N ARG A 319 -6.42 -5.28 -8.78
CA ARG A 319 -6.93 -6.58 -9.25
C ARG A 319 -7.14 -7.53 -8.09
N MET A 320 -8.26 -8.26 -8.10
CA MET A 320 -8.62 -9.18 -7.01
C MET A 320 -9.17 -10.52 -7.53
N PRO A 321 -8.37 -11.29 -8.30
CA PRO A 321 -8.83 -12.55 -8.85
C PRO A 321 -8.92 -13.62 -7.75
N GLY A 322 -10.00 -14.40 -7.75
CA GLY A 322 -10.11 -15.60 -6.94
C GLY A 322 -10.04 -15.35 -5.43
N THR A 323 -10.82 -14.41 -4.91
CA THR A 323 -10.95 -14.22 -3.46
C THR A 323 -11.75 -15.37 -2.82
N PRO A 324 -11.31 -15.97 -1.70
CA PRO A 324 -11.92 -17.20 -1.16
C PRO A 324 -13.14 -16.97 -0.24
N SER A 325 -13.55 -15.72 -0.03
CA SER A 325 -14.57 -15.40 0.97
C SER A 325 -15.90 -16.09 0.64
N THR A 326 -16.50 -16.75 1.63
CA THR A 326 -17.81 -17.41 1.52
C THR A 326 -18.78 -16.97 2.61
N SER A 327 -18.37 -16.04 3.47
CA SER A 327 -19.17 -15.59 4.60
C SER A 327 -19.97 -14.34 4.26
N ALA A 328 -21.26 -14.35 4.56
CA ALA A 328 -22.11 -13.18 4.43
C ALA A 328 -21.48 -11.95 5.14
N ALA A 329 -21.61 -10.78 4.52
CA ALA A 329 -21.00 -9.52 4.97
C ALA A 329 -19.46 -9.50 5.01
N GLN A 330 -18.80 -10.52 4.47
CA GLN A 330 -17.38 -10.49 4.09
C GLN A 330 -17.28 -10.58 2.57
N GLY A 331 -16.12 -10.26 1.99
CA GLY A 331 -15.95 -10.40 0.55
C GLY A 331 -14.73 -9.70 -0.02
N ALA A 332 -14.88 -9.10 -1.20
CA ALA A 332 -13.83 -8.41 -1.94
C ALA A 332 -14.19 -6.94 -2.14
N ILE A 333 -13.28 -6.05 -1.73
CA ILE A 333 -13.43 -4.60 -1.90
C ILE A 333 -12.16 -4.01 -2.51
N GLY A 334 -12.26 -3.31 -3.65
CA GLY A 334 -11.08 -2.71 -4.29
C GLY A 334 -10.45 -1.63 -3.40
N ILE A 335 -11.21 -0.56 -3.16
CA ILE A 335 -10.89 0.52 -2.22
C ILE A 335 -11.94 0.54 -1.12
N PHE A 336 -11.52 0.32 0.12
CA PHE A 336 -12.39 0.25 1.28
C PHE A 336 -12.11 1.37 2.27
N ILE A 337 -12.92 2.43 2.24
CA ILE A 337 -12.98 3.40 3.33
C ILE A 337 -14.05 2.90 4.30
N ASP A 338 -13.61 2.37 5.44
CA ASP A 338 -14.53 1.80 6.43
C ASP A 338 -15.21 2.86 7.31
N THR A 339 -16.33 2.48 7.93
CA THR A 339 -17.10 3.27 8.90
C THR A 339 -16.31 3.80 10.08
N GLY A 340 -15.16 3.20 10.43
CA GLY A 340 -14.24 3.75 11.41
C GLY A 340 -13.51 5.01 10.94
N THR A 341 -13.40 5.23 9.63
CA THR A 341 -12.59 6.30 9.05
C THR A 341 -13.18 7.68 9.30
N SER A 342 -12.41 8.54 9.95
CA SER A 342 -12.77 9.91 10.32
C SER A 342 -11.65 10.85 9.89
N VAL A 343 -11.66 11.29 8.64
CA VAL A 343 -10.69 12.28 8.09
C VAL A 343 -11.42 13.45 7.44
N ALA A 344 -10.74 14.60 7.25
CA ALA A 344 -11.38 15.76 6.64
C ALA A 344 -11.76 15.50 5.18
N ASN A 345 -10.84 14.91 4.40
CA ASN A 345 -11.03 14.67 2.98
C ASN A 345 -10.60 13.26 2.56
N VAL A 346 -11.39 12.65 1.68
CA VAL A 346 -11.05 11.43 0.97
C VAL A 346 -11.20 11.70 -0.52
N GLN A 347 -10.10 11.55 -1.27
CA GLN A 347 -10.06 11.74 -2.72
C GLN A 347 -9.68 10.44 -3.39
N ILE A 348 -10.57 9.91 -4.23
CA ILE A 348 -10.38 8.66 -4.97
C ILE A 348 -10.57 8.98 -6.45
N TYR A 349 -9.48 9.06 -7.21
CA TYR A 349 -9.59 9.42 -8.62
C TYR A 349 -8.58 8.75 -9.54
N ASN A 350 -8.93 8.63 -10.82
CA ASN A 350 -8.07 7.99 -11.82
C ASN A 350 -7.65 6.56 -11.41
N ASN A 351 -8.43 5.79 -10.66
CA ASN A 351 -8.07 4.40 -10.36
C ASN A 351 -8.71 3.45 -11.38
N ILE A 352 -7.99 2.37 -11.68
CA ILE A 352 -8.47 1.25 -12.49
C ILE A 352 -8.72 0.08 -11.55
N ILE A 353 -9.96 -0.43 -11.49
CA ILE A 353 -10.33 -1.56 -10.64
C ILE A 353 -11.00 -2.62 -11.50
N LYS A 354 -10.40 -3.81 -11.59
CA LYS A 354 -10.86 -4.90 -12.46
C LYS A 354 -10.57 -6.29 -11.90
N ASP A 355 -11.00 -7.31 -12.63
CA ASP A 355 -10.70 -8.72 -12.36
C ASP A 355 -11.09 -9.17 -10.94
N MET A 356 -12.16 -8.61 -10.39
CA MET A 356 -12.65 -8.97 -9.07
C MET A 356 -13.53 -10.22 -9.17
N THR A 357 -13.08 -11.33 -8.60
CA THR A 357 -13.82 -12.61 -8.63
C THR A 357 -13.68 -13.37 -7.31
N PHE A 358 -14.52 -14.40 -7.11
CA PHE A 358 -14.45 -15.30 -5.96
C PHE A 358 -14.08 -16.72 -6.40
N THR A 359 -13.44 -17.49 -5.53
CA THR A 359 -13.13 -18.92 -5.81
C THR A 359 -14.35 -19.82 -5.70
N SER A 360 -15.31 -19.45 -4.86
CA SER A 360 -16.57 -20.17 -4.68
C SER A 360 -17.52 -19.84 -5.82
N ALA A 361 -18.30 -20.84 -6.28
CA ALA A 361 -19.45 -20.62 -7.16
C ALA A 361 -20.79 -20.71 -6.40
N THR A 362 -20.75 -20.93 -5.07
CA THR A 362 -21.97 -21.00 -4.25
C THR A 362 -22.46 -19.59 -3.92
N PRO A 363 -23.69 -19.20 -4.31
CA PRO A 363 -24.21 -17.87 -4.03
C PRO A 363 -24.29 -17.60 -2.52
N GLN A 364 -23.76 -16.46 -2.11
CA GLN A 364 -23.77 -15.93 -0.75
C GLN A 364 -23.92 -14.41 -0.80
N ASP A 365 -24.40 -13.82 0.30
CA ASP A 365 -24.62 -12.37 0.38
C ASP A 365 -23.33 -11.63 0.77
N LEU A 366 -22.34 -11.73 -0.12
CA LEU A 366 -20.97 -11.25 0.03
C LEU A 366 -20.83 -9.75 -0.25
N LEU A 367 -19.78 -9.14 0.27
CA LEU A 367 -19.34 -7.81 -0.14
C LEU A 367 -18.64 -7.91 -1.49
N TYR A 368 -19.18 -7.25 -2.51
CA TYR A 368 -18.58 -7.15 -3.84
C TYR A 368 -18.63 -5.70 -4.30
N ARG A 369 -17.56 -4.96 -3.95
CA ARG A 369 -17.54 -3.49 -4.03
C ARG A 369 -16.21 -2.98 -4.57
N PRO A 370 -16.10 -2.60 -5.84
CA PRO A 370 -14.89 -1.96 -6.35
C PRO A 370 -14.49 -0.73 -5.54
N ILE A 371 -15.44 0.16 -5.24
CA ILE A 371 -15.22 1.30 -4.33
C ILE A 371 -16.31 1.30 -3.25
N SER A 372 -15.89 1.28 -1.99
CA SER A 372 -16.78 1.43 -0.84
C SER A 372 -16.32 2.60 0.01
N CYS A 373 -17.15 3.64 0.08
CA CYS A 373 -16.96 4.79 0.95
C CYS A 373 -18.00 4.73 2.06
N ALA A 374 -17.63 4.27 3.25
CA ALA A 374 -18.54 4.21 4.40
C ALA A 374 -18.23 5.36 5.37
N PRO A 375 -18.92 6.50 5.28
CA PRO A 375 -18.73 7.60 6.22
C PRO A 375 -18.88 7.15 7.67
N ASN A 376 -17.98 7.63 8.52
CA ASN A 376 -18.18 7.61 9.95
C ASN A 376 -19.31 8.59 10.32
N SER A 377 -20.34 8.10 11.01
CA SER A 377 -21.51 8.90 11.40
C SER A 377 -21.19 10.06 12.35
N ALA A 378 -20.02 10.04 13.01
CA ALA A 378 -19.55 11.09 13.89
C ALA A 378 -18.55 12.06 13.22
N ALA A 379 -18.18 11.82 11.96
CA ALA A 379 -17.18 12.59 11.22
C ALA A 379 -17.84 13.50 10.17
N SER A 380 -17.12 14.56 9.77
CA SER A 380 -17.53 15.49 8.69
C SER A 380 -16.61 15.30 7.49
N THR A 381 -16.56 14.07 6.95
CA THR A 381 -15.67 13.73 5.85
C THR A 381 -16.24 14.17 4.51
N ASN A 382 -15.40 14.81 3.69
CA ASN A 382 -15.73 15.15 2.31
C ASN A 382 -15.12 14.11 1.37
N PHE A 383 -15.98 13.47 0.57
CA PHE A 383 -15.58 12.46 -0.40
C PHE A 383 -15.61 13.03 -1.82
N LEU A 384 -14.54 12.81 -2.57
CA LEU A 384 -14.50 12.97 -4.02
C LEU A 384 -14.17 11.62 -4.66
N VAL A 385 -15.10 11.08 -5.44
CA VAL A 385 -14.91 9.86 -6.23
C VAL A 385 -15.04 10.23 -7.70
N GLU A 386 -13.92 10.35 -8.39
CA GLU A 386 -13.89 11.00 -9.70
C GLU A 386 -13.02 10.30 -10.74
N HIS A 387 -13.48 10.20 -11.99
CA HIS A 387 -12.65 9.66 -13.07
C HIS A 387 -12.05 8.28 -12.74
N ASN A 388 -12.77 7.39 -12.08
CA ASN A 388 -12.32 5.99 -11.90
C ASN A 388 -12.90 5.12 -13.03
N SER A 389 -12.14 4.13 -13.48
CA SER A 389 -12.58 3.10 -14.43
C SER A 389 -12.74 1.78 -13.69
N ILE A 390 -13.98 1.28 -13.64
CA ILE A 390 -14.33 0.05 -12.94
C ILE A 390 -14.88 -0.98 -13.94
N ASN A 391 -14.32 -2.18 -13.92
CA ASN A 391 -14.90 -3.37 -14.56
C ASN A 391 -15.05 -4.50 -13.54
N ALA A 392 -16.24 -4.65 -13.00
CA ALA A 392 -16.59 -5.72 -12.07
C ALA A 392 -17.73 -6.55 -12.68
N ASP A 393 -17.34 -7.65 -13.33
CA ASP A 393 -18.26 -8.57 -13.98
C ASP A 393 -19.07 -9.38 -12.96
N ALA A 394 -20.19 -9.95 -13.41
CA ALA A 394 -21.06 -10.77 -12.57
C ALA A 394 -20.28 -11.91 -11.91
N SER A 395 -20.50 -12.11 -10.61
CA SER A 395 -19.91 -13.22 -9.88
C SER A 395 -21.00 -14.17 -9.40
N PRO A 396 -21.00 -15.46 -9.80
CA PRO A 396 -22.01 -16.42 -9.35
C PRO A 396 -21.97 -16.66 -7.82
N ALA A 397 -20.90 -16.23 -7.15
CA ALA A 397 -20.76 -16.30 -5.70
C ALA A 397 -21.60 -15.25 -4.96
N VAL A 398 -22.09 -14.21 -5.64
CA VAL A 398 -22.68 -13.02 -5.02
C VAL A 398 -24.19 -13.03 -5.27
N SER A 399 -24.99 -13.22 -4.23
CA SER A 399 -26.46 -13.20 -4.36
C SER A 399 -27.06 -11.80 -4.32
N GLY A 400 -26.32 -10.81 -3.82
CA GLY A 400 -26.78 -9.44 -3.65
C GLY A 400 -28.03 -9.31 -2.77
N ALA A 401 -28.30 -10.24 -1.86
CA ALA A 401 -29.54 -10.27 -1.09
C ALA A 401 -29.75 -9.03 -0.18
N THR A 402 -28.66 -8.43 0.31
CA THR A 402 -28.71 -7.20 1.14
C THR A 402 -28.23 -5.97 0.39
N GLY A 403 -29.01 -4.89 0.50
CA GLY A 403 -28.74 -3.59 -0.12
C GLY A 403 -27.32 -3.10 0.17
N GLY A 404 -26.64 -2.68 -0.89
CA GLY A 404 -25.30 -2.11 -0.82
C GLY A 404 -24.19 -3.12 -0.61
N ARG A 405 -24.45 -4.43 -0.47
CA ARG A 405 -23.37 -5.43 -0.41
C ARG A 405 -22.69 -5.66 -1.76
N ALA A 406 -23.47 -5.68 -2.84
CA ALA A 406 -22.98 -5.77 -4.21
C ALA A 406 -23.24 -4.43 -4.91
N ALA A 407 -22.20 -3.62 -5.14
CA ALA A 407 -22.35 -2.37 -5.89
C ALA A 407 -21.02 -1.88 -6.47
N GLY A 408 -21.06 -1.25 -7.65
CA GLY A 408 -19.86 -0.69 -8.31
C GLY A 408 -19.19 0.41 -7.46
N ILE A 409 -19.97 1.41 -7.08
CA ILE A 409 -19.60 2.43 -6.08
C ILE A 409 -20.65 2.42 -4.98
N SER A 410 -20.24 2.27 -3.72
CA SER A 410 -21.17 2.17 -2.60
C SER A 410 -20.88 3.19 -1.50
N PHE A 411 -21.93 3.85 -1.04
CA PHE A 411 -22.01 4.54 0.25
C PHE A 411 -22.95 3.75 1.18
N PRO A 412 -22.44 2.72 1.89
CA PRO A 412 -23.26 1.82 2.68
C PRO A 412 -23.84 2.46 3.96
N THR A 413 -23.36 3.64 4.34
CA THR A 413 -23.88 4.48 5.42
C THR A 413 -24.19 5.89 4.88
N ALA A 414 -25.10 6.60 5.53
CA ALA A 414 -25.45 7.96 5.14
C ALA A 414 -24.26 8.91 5.35
N VAL A 415 -23.99 9.78 4.39
CA VAL A 415 -23.07 10.91 4.58
C VAL A 415 -23.69 11.86 5.59
N THR A 416 -22.90 12.27 6.58
CA THR A 416 -23.35 13.14 7.67
C THR A 416 -23.75 14.52 7.15
N ALA A 417 -24.59 15.24 7.90
CA ALA A 417 -25.09 16.57 7.51
C ALA A 417 -23.97 17.61 7.28
N SER A 418 -22.82 17.44 7.93
CA SER A 418 -21.64 18.30 7.84
C SER A 418 -20.57 17.80 6.87
N GLY A 419 -20.70 16.57 6.36
CA GLY A 419 -19.86 16.03 5.28
C GLY A 419 -20.52 16.19 3.92
N SER A 420 -19.81 15.79 2.86
CA SER A 420 -20.31 15.79 1.49
C SER A 420 -19.71 14.63 0.70
N ALA A 421 -20.42 14.17 -0.34
CA ALA A 421 -19.87 13.22 -1.30
C ALA A 421 -20.18 13.68 -2.73
N VAL A 422 -19.16 13.70 -3.57
CA VAL A 422 -19.28 13.97 -5.00
C VAL A 422 -18.79 12.73 -5.76
N ILE A 423 -19.67 12.14 -6.55
CA ILE A 423 -19.39 11.03 -7.45
C ILE A 423 -19.49 11.58 -8.86
N ARG A 424 -18.38 11.68 -9.59
CA ARG A 424 -18.43 12.29 -10.93
C ARG A 424 -17.52 11.68 -11.96
N ASN A 425 -17.95 11.73 -13.22
CA ASN A 425 -17.12 11.39 -14.36
C ASN A 425 -16.50 9.98 -14.27
N ASN A 426 -17.09 9.03 -13.54
CA ASN A 426 -16.59 7.66 -13.45
C ASN A 426 -17.15 6.81 -14.60
N ILE A 427 -16.40 5.78 -15.01
CA ILE A 427 -16.96 4.64 -15.76
C ILE A 427 -17.18 3.51 -14.76
N VAL A 428 -18.43 3.10 -14.59
CA VAL A 428 -18.82 2.01 -13.69
C VAL A 428 -19.50 0.93 -14.49
N VAL A 429 -18.75 -0.14 -14.79
CA VAL A 429 -19.30 -1.36 -15.38
C VAL A 429 -19.41 -2.39 -14.27
N PHE A 430 -20.64 -2.63 -13.82
CA PHE A 430 -20.96 -3.51 -12.71
C PHE A 430 -22.08 -4.48 -13.11
N ARG A 431 -21.68 -5.67 -13.56
CA ARG A 431 -22.60 -6.60 -14.24
C ARG A 431 -23.32 -7.59 -13.31
N GLU A 432 -23.27 -7.38 -12.00
CA GLU A 432 -24.04 -8.18 -11.05
C GLU A 432 -25.54 -8.02 -11.29
N ALA A 433 -26.26 -9.13 -11.46
CA ALA A 433 -27.65 -9.13 -11.93
C ALA A 433 -28.67 -9.47 -10.84
N ASP A 434 -28.22 -9.98 -9.69
CA ASP A 434 -29.11 -10.57 -8.68
C ASP A 434 -29.45 -9.64 -7.51
N GLY A 435 -30.56 -9.95 -6.85
CA GLY A 435 -30.99 -9.32 -5.60
C GLY A 435 -31.16 -7.79 -5.68
N THR A 436 -30.37 -7.11 -4.86
CA THR A 436 -30.36 -5.65 -4.62
C THR A 436 -29.08 -4.98 -5.14
N ALA A 437 -28.37 -5.66 -6.05
CA ALA A 437 -27.18 -5.14 -6.72
C ALA A 437 -27.49 -3.86 -7.52
N ALA A 438 -26.54 -2.91 -7.53
CA ALA A 438 -26.67 -1.66 -8.29
C ALA A 438 -25.31 -1.12 -8.74
N GLY A 439 -25.27 -0.38 -9.85
CA GLY A 439 -24.06 0.34 -10.29
C GLY A 439 -23.57 1.33 -9.22
N ILE A 440 -24.48 2.15 -8.70
CA ILE A 440 -24.25 3.03 -7.54
C ILE A 440 -25.23 2.71 -6.42
N TYR A 441 -24.73 2.49 -5.21
CA TYR A 441 -25.57 2.34 -4.01
C TYR A 441 -25.36 3.50 -3.04
N LEU A 442 -26.45 4.13 -2.62
CA LEU A 442 -26.46 5.14 -1.56
C LEU A 442 -27.40 4.68 -0.44
N ALA A 443 -26.93 4.62 0.81
CA ALA A 443 -27.82 4.33 1.93
C ALA A 443 -28.86 5.45 2.16
N SER A 444 -28.50 6.68 1.82
CA SER A 444 -29.32 7.89 1.91
C SER A 444 -28.95 8.86 0.79
N PRO A 445 -29.89 9.65 0.26
CA PRO A 445 -29.58 10.67 -0.75
C PRO A 445 -28.87 11.90 -0.17
N THR A 446 -28.88 12.08 1.16
CA THR A 446 -28.41 13.29 1.84
C THR A 446 -26.93 13.56 1.55
N ASN A 447 -26.63 14.80 1.13
CA ASN A 447 -25.28 15.30 0.89
C ASN A 447 -24.46 14.51 -0.15
N VAL A 448 -25.13 13.78 -1.02
CA VAL A 448 -24.48 13.10 -2.15
C VAL A 448 -24.88 13.78 -3.45
N VAL A 449 -23.89 14.10 -4.26
CA VAL A 449 -24.04 14.61 -5.62
C VAL A 449 -23.45 13.57 -6.58
N SER A 450 -24.21 13.20 -7.62
CA SER A 450 -23.75 12.33 -8.70
C SER A 450 -23.89 13.05 -10.04
N VAL A 451 -22.79 13.24 -10.78
CA VAL A 451 -22.79 14.02 -12.04
C VAL A 451 -21.86 13.43 -13.11
N GLY A 452 -22.37 13.30 -14.33
CA GLY A 452 -21.54 12.93 -15.49
C GLY A 452 -20.94 11.52 -15.45
N ASN A 453 -21.46 10.60 -14.63
CA ASN A 453 -20.98 9.22 -14.63
C ASN A 453 -21.54 8.43 -15.82
N ASN A 454 -20.77 7.46 -16.31
CA ASN A 454 -21.23 6.41 -17.20
C ASN A 454 -21.42 5.11 -16.43
N ILE A 455 -22.68 4.67 -16.28
CA ILE A 455 -23.04 3.54 -15.40
C ILE A 455 -23.68 2.45 -16.23
N VAL A 456 -23.11 1.25 -16.17
CA VAL A 456 -23.59 0.06 -16.86
C VAL A 456 -23.83 -1.01 -15.82
N SER A 457 -25.10 -1.26 -15.53
CA SER A 457 -25.51 -2.34 -14.64
C SER A 457 -26.80 -2.98 -15.15
N PRO A 458 -26.86 -4.32 -15.28
CA PRO A 458 -28.01 -5.01 -15.84
C PRO A 458 -29.20 -5.02 -14.88
N ARG A 459 -28.97 -4.84 -13.57
CA ARG A 459 -30.02 -4.85 -12.55
C ARG A 459 -30.58 -3.47 -12.25
N ALA A 460 -29.72 -2.54 -11.80
CA ALA A 460 -30.11 -1.18 -11.47
C ALA A 460 -28.93 -0.22 -11.67
N ILE A 461 -29.18 0.91 -12.34
CA ILE A 461 -28.20 2.00 -12.49
C ILE A 461 -27.81 2.53 -11.11
N GLY A 462 -28.82 2.79 -10.29
CA GLY A 462 -28.64 3.27 -8.93
C GLY A 462 -29.64 2.67 -7.96
N ARG A 463 -29.30 2.69 -6.67
CA ARG A 463 -30.20 2.36 -5.58
C ARG A 463 -30.02 3.34 -4.43
N ILE A 464 -31.13 3.84 -3.87
CA ILE A 464 -31.13 4.73 -2.70
C ILE A 464 -31.95 4.07 -1.58
N GLY A 465 -31.26 3.63 -0.53
CA GLY A 465 -31.85 2.83 0.54
C GLY A 465 -32.52 1.58 -0.02
N VAL A 466 -33.85 1.58 -0.05
CA VAL A 466 -34.66 0.47 -0.57
C VAL A 466 -35.18 0.69 -2.00
N ASN A 467 -35.00 1.88 -2.57
CA ASN A 467 -35.57 2.26 -3.87
C ASN A 467 -34.56 2.00 -5.00
N ASP A 468 -34.98 1.22 -5.99
CA ASP A 468 -34.19 0.92 -7.19
C ASP A 468 -34.50 1.89 -8.33
N TYR A 469 -33.46 2.29 -9.06
CA TYR A 469 -33.53 3.04 -10.30
C TYR A 469 -32.99 2.14 -11.41
N LEU A 470 -33.91 1.43 -12.07
CA LEU A 470 -33.57 0.38 -13.03
C LEU A 470 -32.98 0.94 -14.31
N LEU A 471 -33.45 2.11 -14.74
CA LEU A 471 -33.04 2.78 -15.96
C LEU A 471 -32.30 4.07 -15.63
N LEU A 472 -31.42 4.49 -16.56
CA LEU A 472 -30.71 5.76 -16.44
C LEU A 472 -31.70 6.93 -16.36
N THR A 473 -32.80 6.87 -17.12
CA THR A 473 -33.84 7.90 -17.10
C THR A 473 -34.46 8.09 -15.72
N ASP A 474 -34.67 7.00 -14.97
CA ASP A 474 -35.26 7.08 -13.62
C ASP A 474 -34.27 7.70 -12.63
N TRP A 475 -33.00 7.32 -12.76
CA TRP A 475 -31.89 7.89 -11.99
C TRP A 475 -31.74 9.41 -12.25
N GLN A 476 -31.87 9.81 -13.52
CA GLN A 476 -31.84 11.20 -13.96
C GLN A 476 -33.04 12.01 -13.45
N LEU A 477 -34.24 11.44 -13.46
CA LEU A 477 -35.43 12.09 -12.91
C LEU A 477 -35.35 12.28 -11.39
N ALA A 478 -34.59 11.44 -10.70
CA ALA A 478 -34.26 11.62 -9.28
C ALA A 478 -33.20 12.71 -9.02
N GLY A 479 -32.65 13.31 -10.07
CA GLY A 479 -31.70 14.43 -9.99
C GLY A 479 -30.22 14.02 -10.05
N TYR A 480 -29.93 12.74 -10.31
CA TYR A 480 -28.57 12.21 -10.38
C TYR A 480 -28.13 11.96 -11.81
N ASP A 481 -26.89 12.31 -12.15
CA ASP A 481 -26.31 12.08 -13.48
C ASP A 481 -27.21 12.56 -14.63
N THR A 482 -27.88 13.71 -14.42
CA THR A 482 -28.82 14.31 -15.38
C THR A 482 -28.19 14.46 -16.77
N ALA A 483 -29.02 14.49 -17.82
CA ALA A 483 -28.55 14.70 -19.19
C ALA A 483 -27.70 15.98 -19.32
N ALA A 484 -28.03 17.04 -18.57
CA ALA A 484 -27.26 18.29 -18.56
C ALA A 484 -25.85 18.14 -17.98
N THR A 485 -25.64 17.13 -17.11
CA THR A 485 -24.33 16.80 -16.54
C THR A 485 -23.55 15.77 -17.36
N GLY A 486 -24.12 15.28 -18.47
CA GLY A 486 -23.49 14.29 -19.33
C GLY A 486 -23.53 12.86 -18.78
N GLY A 487 -24.48 12.54 -17.89
CA GLY A 487 -24.63 11.18 -17.36
C GLY A 487 -25.17 10.19 -18.40
N GLN A 488 -24.62 8.98 -18.40
CA GLN A 488 -24.72 8.03 -19.49
C GLN A 488 -24.83 6.58 -19.02
N SER A 489 -25.25 5.68 -19.92
CA SER A 489 -25.25 4.24 -19.72
C SER A 489 -24.88 3.56 -21.03
N VAL A 490 -23.57 3.53 -21.29
CA VAL A 490 -22.98 2.95 -22.48
C VAL A 490 -21.91 1.97 -22.07
N ASP A 491 -22.01 0.73 -22.55
CA ASP A 491 -21.01 -0.30 -22.33
C ASP A 491 -19.71 0.02 -23.08
N PRO A 492 -18.61 0.36 -22.38
CA PRO A 492 -17.31 0.61 -22.99
C PRO A 492 -16.81 -0.54 -23.87
N ALA A 493 -17.19 -1.78 -23.55
CA ALA A 493 -16.81 -2.97 -24.32
C ALA A 493 -17.47 -3.02 -25.70
N LEU A 494 -18.57 -2.29 -25.90
CA LEU A 494 -19.33 -2.23 -27.14
C LEU A 494 -19.05 -0.95 -27.96
N THR A 495 -18.17 -0.09 -27.46
CA THR A 495 -17.78 1.13 -28.17
C THR A 495 -16.79 0.85 -29.31
N THR A 496 -16.48 1.86 -30.13
CA THR A 496 -15.48 1.76 -31.20
C THR A 496 -14.49 2.93 -31.11
N PRO A 497 -13.22 2.70 -30.71
CA PRO A 497 -12.70 1.42 -30.22
C PRO A 497 -13.29 1.05 -28.85
N ALA A 498 -13.40 -0.26 -28.57
CA ALA A 498 -13.72 -0.74 -27.23
C ALA A 498 -12.56 -0.47 -26.27
N TRP A 499 -12.84 -0.43 -24.97
CA TRP A 499 -11.77 -0.44 -23.96
C TRP A 499 -10.89 -1.69 -24.09
N ASP A 500 -9.61 -1.59 -23.74
CA ASP A 500 -8.71 -2.74 -23.75
C ASP A 500 -8.75 -3.53 -22.43
N ALA A 501 -7.87 -4.52 -22.30
CA ALA A 501 -7.79 -5.33 -21.08
C ALA A 501 -7.44 -4.49 -19.84
N ASP A 502 -6.76 -3.37 -20.00
CA ASP A 502 -6.38 -2.43 -18.94
C ASP A 502 -7.40 -1.31 -18.74
N LEU A 503 -8.54 -1.38 -19.43
CA LEU A 503 -9.63 -0.39 -19.42
C LEU A 503 -9.24 0.96 -20.03
N HIS A 504 -8.26 0.97 -20.94
CA HIS A 504 -7.85 2.15 -21.69
C HIS A 504 -8.58 2.22 -23.03
N PHE A 505 -8.72 3.42 -23.59
CA PHE A 505 -9.23 3.60 -24.94
C PHE A 505 -8.09 3.97 -25.88
N ALA A 506 -7.90 3.19 -26.94
CA ALA A 506 -6.90 3.53 -27.97
C ALA A 506 -7.20 4.87 -28.67
N TYR A 507 -8.49 5.23 -28.82
CA TYR A 507 -8.99 6.47 -29.41
C TYR A 507 -10.31 6.85 -28.76
N LYS A 508 -10.73 8.11 -28.90
CA LYS A 508 -12.04 8.53 -28.41
C LYS A 508 -13.13 7.70 -29.07
N PRO A 509 -14.02 7.06 -28.29
CA PRO A 509 -15.17 6.35 -28.83
C PRO A 509 -16.01 7.23 -29.76
N ILE A 510 -16.14 6.84 -31.03
CA ILE A 510 -16.85 7.62 -32.08
C ILE A 510 -18.37 7.58 -31.87
N GLY A 511 -18.88 6.62 -31.10
CA GLY A 511 -20.26 6.55 -30.68
C GLY A 511 -20.34 5.96 -29.27
N GLY A 512 -21.09 6.64 -28.39
CA GLY A 512 -21.48 6.10 -27.10
C GLY A 512 -21.04 6.93 -25.89
N LEU A 513 -19.74 7.25 -25.76
CA LEU A 513 -19.26 8.01 -24.60
C LEU A 513 -19.15 9.51 -24.91
N GLY A 514 -20.11 10.26 -24.36
CA GLY A 514 -20.21 11.71 -24.40
C GLY A 514 -19.31 12.41 -23.36
N ASN A 515 -19.20 13.72 -23.53
CA ASN A 515 -18.43 14.60 -22.66
C ASN A 515 -19.05 14.71 -21.27
N VAL A 516 -18.21 14.92 -20.26
CA VAL A 516 -18.63 14.96 -18.85
C VAL A 516 -18.45 16.34 -18.21
N ALA A 517 -18.87 16.46 -16.95
CA ALA A 517 -18.80 17.69 -16.17
C ALA A 517 -17.35 18.17 -15.99
N ALA A 518 -17.17 19.49 -15.85
CA ALA A 518 -15.86 20.09 -15.63
C ALA A 518 -15.18 19.52 -14.36
N SER A 519 -13.87 19.29 -14.47
CA SER A 519 -13.05 18.67 -13.43
C SER A 519 -11.88 19.56 -13.04
N THR A 520 -11.43 19.42 -11.79
CA THR A 520 -10.15 19.94 -11.30
C THR A 520 -9.03 18.91 -11.41
N ILE A 521 -9.34 17.68 -11.81
CA ILE A 521 -8.36 16.63 -12.11
C ILE A 521 -7.91 16.83 -13.55
N LEU A 522 -6.70 17.37 -13.71
CA LEU A 522 -6.20 17.84 -15.01
C LEU A 522 -5.30 16.83 -15.73
N THR A 523 -5.07 15.66 -15.13
CA THR A 523 -4.31 14.57 -15.75
C THR A 523 -5.07 13.26 -15.64
N ASP A 524 -4.83 12.35 -16.58
CA ASP A 524 -5.37 10.99 -16.57
C ASP A 524 -4.46 9.99 -15.84
N PHE A 525 -4.76 8.70 -15.95
CA PHE A 525 -4.02 7.59 -15.35
C PHE A 525 -2.57 7.53 -15.84
N ASP A 526 -2.35 7.78 -17.12
CA ASP A 526 -1.03 7.73 -17.77
C ASP A 526 -0.23 9.03 -17.57
N GLY A 527 -0.85 10.05 -16.96
CA GLY A 527 -0.26 11.36 -16.71
C GLY A 527 -0.41 12.34 -17.87
N ASN A 528 -1.19 12.00 -18.90
CA ASN A 528 -1.51 12.93 -19.98
C ASN A 528 -2.49 14.00 -19.49
N ALA A 529 -2.40 15.19 -20.07
CA ALA A 529 -3.30 16.29 -19.72
C ALA A 529 -4.74 15.99 -20.19
N ARG A 530 -5.71 16.17 -19.31
CA ARG A 530 -7.13 16.12 -19.66
C ARG A 530 -7.54 17.41 -20.35
N PRO A 531 -8.36 17.34 -21.41
CA PRO A 531 -8.86 18.53 -22.07
C PRO A 531 -9.78 19.33 -21.13
N ALA A 532 -9.61 20.65 -21.09
CA ALA A 532 -10.41 21.55 -20.23
C ALA A 532 -11.91 21.52 -20.56
N SER A 533 -12.27 21.09 -21.76
CA SER A 533 -13.63 20.81 -22.20
C SER A 533 -13.64 19.52 -23.02
N GLY A 534 -14.61 18.64 -22.79
CA GLY A 534 -14.78 17.45 -23.63
C GLY A 534 -14.05 16.18 -23.17
N ALA A 535 -13.59 16.16 -21.91
CA ALA A 535 -13.08 14.97 -21.24
C ALA A 535 -14.09 13.82 -21.31
N VAL A 536 -13.60 12.59 -21.36
CA VAL A 536 -14.43 11.37 -21.26
C VAL A 536 -14.55 10.93 -19.79
N PRO A 537 -15.60 10.20 -19.39
CA PRO A 537 -15.62 9.60 -18.07
C PRO A 537 -14.49 8.54 -17.96
N GLY A 538 -14.06 8.25 -16.73
CA GLY A 538 -13.10 7.19 -16.44
C GLY A 538 -11.67 7.68 -16.20
N ALA A 539 -10.80 6.72 -15.90
CA ALA A 539 -9.42 6.94 -15.46
C ALA A 539 -8.47 7.38 -16.55
N ASP A 540 -8.75 7.04 -17.80
CA ASP A 540 -7.86 7.29 -18.92
C ASP A 540 -8.52 8.23 -19.95
N GLU A 541 -7.74 9.09 -20.58
CA GLU A 541 -8.17 9.81 -21.78
C GLU A 541 -7.57 9.12 -23.01
N PRO A 542 -8.34 8.95 -24.08
CA PRO A 542 -7.80 8.40 -25.32
C PRO A 542 -6.65 9.28 -25.84
N VAL A 543 -5.54 8.64 -26.21
CA VAL A 543 -4.35 9.33 -26.76
C VAL A 543 -4.76 10.17 -27.98
N LEU A 544 -4.64 11.49 -27.86
CA LEU A 544 -4.81 12.40 -28.99
C LEU A 544 -3.62 12.26 -29.92
N ASN A 545 -3.75 11.49 -30.99
CA ASN A 545 -2.70 11.42 -32.01
C ASN A 545 -2.44 12.84 -32.56
N ALA A 546 -1.22 13.35 -32.33
CA ALA A 546 -0.74 14.59 -32.91
C ALA A 546 -0.86 14.52 -34.43
N GLY A 547 -1.79 15.28 -35.01
CA GLY A 547 -2.07 15.31 -36.45
C GLY A 547 -3.48 14.91 -36.86
N VAL A 548 -4.33 14.43 -35.94
CA VAL A 548 -5.79 14.46 -36.14
C VAL A 548 -6.24 15.85 -35.72
N ALA A 549 -6.59 16.68 -36.70
CA ALA A 549 -7.06 18.04 -36.49
C ALA A 549 -8.14 18.09 -35.41
N ASP A 550 -8.15 19.17 -34.63
CA ASP A 550 -9.19 19.52 -33.69
C ASP A 550 -10.56 19.03 -34.16
N TRP A 551 -11.10 18.09 -33.39
CA TRP A 551 -12.50 18.05 -32.98
C TRP A 551 -13.45 18.80 -33.92
N ALA A 552 -13.92 18.13 -34.99
CA ALA A 552 -15.13 18.59 -35.65
C ALA A 552 -16.30 18.32 -34.70
N LEU A 553 -16.74 19.36 -33.99
CA LEU A 553 -18.04 19.43 -33.35
C LEU A 553 -19.11 19.16 -34.42
N PHE A 554 -19.69 17.96 -34.40
CA PHE A 554 -20.94 17.67 -35.10
C PHE A 554 -22.09 17.68 -34.10
#